data_AF-A0A7U9S0S4-F1
#
_entry.id   AF-A0A7U9S0S4-F1
#
_cell.length_a   1.000
_cell.length_b   1.000
_cell.length_c   1.000
_cell.angle_alpha   90.00
_cell.angle_beta   90.00
_cell.angle_gamma   90.00
#
_symmetry.space_group_name_H-M   'P 1'
#
loop_
_entity.id
_entity.type
_entity.pdbx_description
1 polymer ?
#
loop_
_entity_poly.entity_id
_entity_poly.type
_entity_poly.pdbx_seq_one_letter_code
_entity_poly.pdbx_strand_id
1 'polypeptide(L)'
;MLILLTAVCGILVYASFTMNLSGGPLNQVAGYVFIPMQRGINYVGRWISDKTDNLKDLKDVMEENQKLKVQVDELTSELNTIKLEQYELNNLRKLLKLDQKYPSYDKVAANVIGKDAGNWFSLFTIDKGTNDGIQIDMNVIAGSGLVGIVTDVGPNYAKVRSIIDDVSKISGMVRTTSDRCIIHGDLQEMNANQNILLTDLKDSKDKVAVGDPVVTSNISDKYLQGILIGYINTIGVDSNNLTKSGTVTPAVDFERIEEVLVILEKKRVRRERITEALMKRKITVVLIVIVCFLLQSTLFKALSIASISPNLLIIVTSSFGFMRGKKEGLMTGFFSGLCIDIFYGGTLGFYAMIYMYLGYVNGMFRKIFFPEDIKLPMILITASDFVCNLLVYLFQFLFRRKFAFPYYLTHIIIPELIYTILITVFLYFILLKINQKLEMSEKRSMSKFV
;
A
#
# COMPACT_ATOMS: atom_id res chain seq x y z
N MET A 1 -8.54 -18.47 -20.09
CA MET A 1 -9.40 -17.91 -19.02
C MET A 1 -10.84 -18.37 -19.17
N LEU A 2 -11.55 -18.06 -20.28
CA LEU A 2 -12.92 -18.55 -20.50
C LEU A 2 -13.00 -20.09 -20.38
N ILE A 3 -12.16 -20.83 -21.11
CA ILE A 3 -12.09 -22.30 -21.08
C ILE A 3 -11.83 -22.86 -19.66
N LEU A 4 -11.02 -22.16 -18.86
CA LEU A 4 -10.69 -22.58 -17.50
C LEU A 4 -11.89 -22.37 -16.58
N LEU A 5 -12.55 -21.22 -16.65
CA LEU A 5 -13.73 -20.94 -15.82
C LEU A 5 -14.95 -21.77 -16.24
N THR A 6 -15.09 -22.11 -17.52
CA THR A 6 -16.12 -23.06 -17.98
C THR A 6 -15.86 -24.46 -17.44
N ALA A 7 -14.61 -24.92 -17.40
CA ALA A 7 -14.24 -26.19 -16.79
C ALA A 7 -14.53 -26.19 -15.27
N VAL A 8 -14.20 -25.10 -14.58
CA VAL A 8 -14.52 -24.92 -13.15
C VAL A 8 -16.04 -24.96 -12.91
N CYS A 9 -16.84 -24.25 -13.70
CA CYS A 9 -18.30 -24.30 -13.57
C CYS A 9 -18.84 -25.71 -13.83
N GLY A 10 -18.32 -26.41 -14.85
CA GLY A 10 -18.70 -27.79 -15.16
C GLY A 10 -18.37 -28.77 -14.04
N ILE A 11 -17.18 -28.64 -13.42
CA ILE A 11 -16.78 -29.45 -12.26
C ILE A 11 -17.67 -29.15 -11.05
N LEU A 12 -17.98 -27.87 -10.79
CA LEU A 12 -18.85 -27.48 -9.69
C LEU A 12 -20.27 -28.03 -9.85
N VAL A 13 -20.82 -27.99 -11.07
CA VAL A 13 -22.14 -28.57 -11.37
C VAL A 13 -22.12 -30.08 -11.19
N TYR A 14 -21.08 -30.76 -11.69
CA TYR A 14 -20.93 -32.21 -11.53
C TYR A 14 -20.78 -32.63 -10.07
N ALA A 15 -19.94 -31.93 -9.30
CA ALA A 15 -19.74 -32.19 -7.87
C ALA A 15 -21.01 -31.87 -7.05
N SER A 16 -21.72 -30.79 -7.37
CA SER A 16 -22.99 -30.45 -6.74
C SER A 16 -24.05 -31.53 -6.98
N PHE A 17 -24.07 -32.13 -8.18
CA PHE A 17 -25.00 -33.19 -8.55
C PHE A 17 -24.69 -34.52 -7.87
N THR A 18 -23.41 -34.84 -7.64
CA THR A 18 -23.01 -36.10 -6.98
C THR A 18 -23.05 -36.04 -5.46
N MET A 19 -22.81 -34.85 -4.86
CA MET A 19 -22.64 -34.70 -3.42
C MET A 19 -23.85 -34.12 -2.67
N ASN A 20 -24.96 -33.76 -3.34
CA ASN A 20 -26.14 -33.16 -2.72
C ASN A 20 -25.81 -31.99 -1.74
N LEU A 21 -24.79 -31.19 -2.06
CA LEU A 21 -24.48 -29.96 -1.31
C LEU A 21 -25.54 -28.89 -1.60
N SER A 22 -26.67 -28.96 -0.90
CA SER A 22 -27.61 -27.83 -0.79
C SER A 22 -27.12 -26.87 0.31
N GLY A 23 -27.03 -25.58 0.00
CA GLY A 23 -26.41 -24.53 0.83
C GLY A 23 -26.80 -24.47 2.32
N GLY A 24 -25.95 -25.08 3.17
CA GLY A 24 -25.80 -24.85 4.61
C GLY A 24 -24.65 -25.73 5.12
N PRO A 25 -23.69 -25.26 5.95
CA PRO A 25 -23.87 -24.42 7.14
C PRO A 25 -22.90 -23.22 7.22
N LEU A 26 -23.42 -21.99 7.07
CA LEU A 26 -22.65 -20.76 7.28
C LEU A 26 -23.43 -19.73 8.13
N ASN A 27 -24.14 -20.21 9.16
CA ASN A 27 -24.86 -19.37 10.15
C ASN A 27 -24.26 -19.45 11.56
N GLN A 28 -23.02 -19.92 11.71
CA GLN A 28 -22.36 -20.09 13.03
C GLN A 28 -21.14 -19.18 13.27
N VAL A 29 -20.92 -18.14 12.46
CA VAL A 29 -19.74 -17.24 12.60
C VAL A 29 -20.15 -15.76 12.77
N ALA A 30 -21.32 -15.50 13.33
CA ALA A 30 -21.79 -14.15 13.66
C ALA A 30 -21.87 -13.87 15.18
N GLY A 31 -21.26 -14.72 16.01
CA GLY A 31 -21.41 -14.68 17.48
C GLY A 31 -20.12 -14.48 18.29
N TYR A 32 -19.02 -13.99 17.69
CA TYR A 32 -17.71 -14.00 18.37
C TYR A 32 -16.95 -12.67 18.39
N VAL A 33 -17.61 -11.53 18.13
CA VAL A 33 -16.93 -10.21 18.07
C VAL A 33 -17.60 -9.13 18.95
N PHE A 34 -18.68 -9.46 19.66
CA PHE A 34 -19.25 -8.56 20.67
C PHE A 34 -19.27 -9.28 22.01
N ILE A 35 -18.78 -8.61 23.08
CA ILE A 35 -18.55 -9.09 24.46
C ILE A 35 -17.14 -9.71 24.59
N PRO A 36 -16.07 -9.02 25.07
CA PRO A 36 -16.07 -8.21 26.31
C PRO A 36 -15.04 -7.02 26.35
N MET A 37 -15.39 -5.87 26.93
CA MET A 37 -14.42 -5.08 27.72
C MET A 37 -15.14 -4.01 28.54
N GLN A 38 -15.83 -4.45 29.58
CA GLN A 38 -16.33 -3.58 30.63
C GLN A 38 -15.60 -3.98 31.92
N ARG A 39 -14.85 -3.01 32.47
CA ARG A 39 -14.26 -2.91 33.82
C ARG A 39 -12.79 -3.30 33.96
N GLY A 40 -12.00 -2.29 34.33
CA GLY A 40 -10.74 -2.43 35.04
C GLY A 40 -10.82 -1.74 36.41
N ILE A 41 -9.71 -1.93 37.13
CA ILE A 41 -9.15 -1.14 38.25
C ILE A 41 -9.59 -1.52 39.68
N ASN A 42 -8.60 -1.99 40.45
CA ASN A 42 -8.20 -1.63 41.82
C ASN A 42 -6.83 -2.32 42.03
N TYR A 43 -5.72 -1.69 42.45
CA TYR A 43 -5.51 -0.98 43.70
C TYR A 43 -4.12 -0.32 43.67
N VAL A 44 -4.00 0.94 44.08
CA VAL A 44 -2.73 1.64 44.37
C VAL A 44 -2.66 1.85 45.88
N GLY A 45 -1.48 1.56 46.45
CA GLY A 45 -0.98 2.33 47.58
C GLY A 45 -0.66 1.52 48.82
N ARG A 46 0.63 1.41 49.11
CA ARG A 46 1.33 2.05 50.24
C ARG A 46 2.51 1.18 50.68
N TRP A 47 3.72 1.70 50.56
CA TRP A 47 4.57 1.91 51.74
C TRP A 47 5.81 2.73 51.33
N ILE A 48 5.86 3.99 51.76
CA ILE A 48 7.10 4.74 51.92
C ILE A 48 7.12 5.28 53.35
N SER A 49 8.26 5.02 53.98
CA SER A 49 8.94 5.71 55.07
C SER A 49 8.30 5.71 56.47
N ASP A 50 9.05 5.21 57.45
CA ASP A 50 9.87 6.10 58.30
C ASP A 50 10.69 5.31 59.32
N LYS A 51 11.96 5.68 59.48
CA LYS A 51 12.59 5.82 60.80
C LYS A 51 13.94 6.52 60.70
N THR A 52 13.97 7.73 61.23
CA THR A 52 15.18 8.44 61.64
C THR A 52 15.14 8.54 63.17
N ASP A 53 16.27 8.36 63.85
CA ASP A 53 16.86 9.41 64.69
C ASP A 53 18.02 8.95 65.57
N ASN A 54 19.10 9.73 65.44
CA ASN A 54 20.06 10.23 66.45
C ASN A 54 21.52 9.81 66.30
N LEU A 55 22.29 10.69 65.66
CA LEU A 55 23.68 10.95 66.00
C LEU A 55 23.99 12.42 65.65
N LYS A 56 24.02 13.25 66.68
CA LYS A 56 24.63 14.59 66.67
C LYS A 56 25.88 14.50 67.56
N ASP A 57 26.93 15.21 67.11
CA ASP A 57 28.22 15.43 67.77
C ASP A 57 29.40 14.49 67.40
N LEU A 58 29.33 13.91 66.20
CA LEU A 58 30.48 13.78 65.26
C LEU A 58 30.18 14.54 63.94
N LYS A 59 29.03 15.24 63.91
CA LYS A 59 28.34 15.67 62.72
C LYS A 59 28.92 16.94 62.12
N ASP A 60 29.45 17.87 62.91
CA ASP A 60 29.72 19.22 62.41
C ASP A 60 31.04 19.36 61.62
N VAL A 61 32.08 18.59 61.95
CA VAL A 61 33.38 18.62 61.23
C VAL A 61 33.41 17.66 60.04
N MET A 62 32.66 16.54 60.12
CA MET A 62 32.34 15.72 58.94
C MET A 62 31.30 16.42 58.07
N GLU A 63 30.36 17.20 58.60
CA GLU A 63 29.39 17.97 57.82
C GLU A 63 30.07 18.98 56.92
N GLU A 64 31.13 19.66 57.36
CA GLU A 64 31.76 20.68 56.52
C GLU A 64 32.58 20.04 55.38
N ASN A 65 33.28 18.94 55.65
CA ASN A 65 33.99 18.18 54.62
C ASN A 65 33.02 17.45 53.68
N GLN A 66 31.89 16.96 54.22
CA GLN A 66 30.81 16.36 53.45
C GLN A 66 29.99 17.42 52.72
N LYS A 67 29.81 18.64 53.24
CA LYS A 67 29.18 19.78 52.56
C LYS A 67 30.07 20.29 51.44
N LEU A 68 31.38 20.39 51.64
CA LEU A 68 32.32 20.74 50.58
C LEU A 68 32.39 19.63 49.51
N LYS A 69 32.36 18.36 49.91
CA LYS A 69 32.30 17.23 48.98
C LYS A 69 30.96 17.15 48.25
N VAL A 70 29.85 17.41 48.93
CA VAL A 70 28.51 17.54 48.36
C VAL A 70 28.45 18.73 47.42
N GLN A 71 29.04 19.89 47.75
CA GLN A 71 29.11 21.04 46.86
C GLN A 71 30.00 20.76 45.65
N VAL A 72 31.13 20.07 45.80
CA VAL A 72 31.96 19.66 44.66
C VAL A 72 31.21 18.65 43.80
N ASP A 73 30.52 17.68 44.40
CA ASP A 73 29.71 16.69 43.68
C ASP A 73 28.50 17.37 43.00
N GLU A 74 27.87 18.34 43.65
CA GLU A 74 26.73 19.12 43.16
C GLU A 74 27.15 20.07 42.03
N LEU A 75 28.24 20.82 42.20
CA LEU A 75 28.84 21.66 41.15
C LEU A 75 29.37 20.81 39.99
N THR A 76 29.90 19.61 40.25
CA THR A 76 30.34 18.69 39.20
C THR A 76 29.13 18.10 38.47
N SER A 77 28.06 17.78 39.18
CA SER A 77 26.78 17.35 38.61
C SER A 77 26.13 18.45 37.79
N GLU A 78 26.16 19.69 38.27
CA GLU A 78 25.64 20.88 37.59
C GLU A 78 26.48 21.19 36.34
N LEU A 79 27.82 21.16 36.42
CA LEU A 79 28.69 21.31 35.25
C LEU A 79 28.46 20.21 34.21
N ASN A 80 28.25 18.97 34.64
CA ASN A 80 27.94 17.87 33.73
C ASN A 80 26.56 18.06 33.10
N THR A 81 25.57 18.51 33.87
CA THR A 81 24.21 18.82 33.37
C THR A 81 24.27 19.96 32.35
N ILE A 82 24.93 21.07 32.67
CA ILE A 82 25.12 22.22 31.77
C ILE A 82 25.86 21.80 30.50
N LYS A 83 26.87 20.93 30.60
CA LYS A 83 27.56 20.40 29.41
C LYS A 83 26.60 19.57 28.56
N LEU A 84 25.85 18.64 29.16
CA LEU A 84 24.86 17.81 28.45
C LEU A 84 23.79 18.68 27.76
N GLU A 85 23.27 19.70 28.45
CA GLU A 85 22.33 20.67 27.89
C GLU A 85 22.94 21.48 26.73
N GLN A 86 24.20 21.90 26.83
CA GLN A 86 24.90 22.58 25.73
C GLN A 86 25.11 21.64 24.53
N TYR A 87 25.41 20.36 24.77
CA TYR A 87 25.50 19.35 23.71
C TYR A 87 24.14 19.16 23.03
N GLU A 88 23.07 18.99 23.79
CA GLU A 88 21.70 18.84 23.30
C GLU A 88 21.24 20.09 22.52
N LEU A 89 21.49 21.29 23.04
CA LEU A 89 21.18 22.56 22.36
C LEU A 89 21.91 22.68 21.02
N ASN A 90 23.18 22.30 20.97
CA ASN A 90 23.96 22.33 19.73
C ASN A 90 23.45 21.30 18.71
N ASN A 91 23.05 20.12 19.16
CA ASN A 91 22.45 19.10 18.32
C ASN A 91 21.08 19.51 17.80
N LEU A 92 20.18 20.01 18.65
CA LEU A 92 18.90 20.58 18.24
C LEU A 92 19.08 21.70 17.20
N ARG A 93 20.10 22.56 17.35
CA ARG A 93 20.44 23.59 16.35
C ARG A 93 20.92 22.99 15.01
N LYS A 94 21.67 21.89 15.02
CA LYS A 94 22.08 21.17 13.79
C LYS A 94 20.87 20.52 13.11
N LEU A 95 20.00 19.86 13.88
CA LEU A 95 18.75 19.26 13.40
C LEU A 95 17.82 20.30 12.78
N LEU A 96 17.68 21.47 13.42
CA LEU A 96 16.87 22.58 12.88
C LEU A 96 17.43 23.11 11.55
N LYS A 97 18.75 23.24 11.41
CA LYS A 97 19.40 23.64 10.15
C LYS A 97 19.20 22.61 9.04
N LEU A 98 19.19 21.32 9.40
CA LEU A 98 18.89 20.21 8.49
C LEU A 98 17.43 20.25 8.00
N ASP A 99 16.48 20.48 8.90
CA ASP A 99 15.06 20.59 8.56
C ASP A 99 14.79 21.69 7.53
N GLN A 100 15.42 22.86 7.72
CA GLN A 100 15.31 24.01 6.81
C GLN A 100 15.79 23.73 5.38
N LYS A 101 16.70 22.76 5.16
CA LYS A 101 17.26 22.44 3.84
C LYS A 101 16.34 21.55 3.00
N TYR A 102 15.47 20.76 3.65
CA TYR A 102 14.50 19.88 3.00
C TYR A 102 13.10 20.03 3.62
N PRO A 103 12.49 21.24 3.56
CA PRO A 103 11.25 21.54 4.28
C PRO A 103 10.02 20.80 3.73
N SER A 104 10.12 20.24 2.53
CA SER A 104 9.02 19.56 1.83
C SER A 104 8.75 18.14 2.31
N TYR A 105 9.61 17.56 3.16
CA TYR A 105 9.49 16.19 3.63
C TYR A 105 9.19 16.13 5.13
N ASP A 106 8.24 15.29 5.52
CA ASP A 106 8.03 14.91 6.92
C ASP A 106 9.21 14.05 7.39
N LYS A 107 9.79 14.42 8.54
CA LYS A 107 11.02 13.84 9.05
C LYS A 107 10.90 13.54 10.54
N VAL A 108 11.57 12.48 10.98
CA VAL A 108 11.69 12.11 12.40
C VAL A 108 13.16 12.09 12.78
N ALA A 109 13.51 12.80 13.85
CA ALA A 109 14.84 12.73 14.45
C ALA A 109 15.01 11.44 15.24
N ALA A 110 16.16 10.79 15.08
CA ALA A 110 16.51 9.56 15.75
C ALA A 110 17.99 9.61 16.17
N ASN A 111 18.28 9.06 17.34
CA ASN A 111 19.65 8.90 17.84
C ASN A 111 20.20 7.54 17.41
N VAL A 112 21.50 7.50 17.11
CA VAL A 112 22.19 6.24 16.84
C VAL A 112 22.57 5.57 18.17
N ILE A 113 21.99 4.40 18.43
CA ILE A 113 22.15 3.64 19.69
C ILE A 113 23.08 2.43 19.56
N GLY A 114 23.49 2.09 18.34
CA GLY A 114 24.43 1.01 18.11
C GLY A 114 25.00 1.05 16.70
N LYS A 115 26.22 0.57 16.53
CA LYS A 115 26.86 0.38 15.22
C LYS A 115 27.54 -0.99 15.16
N ASP A 116 27.71 -1.50 13.95
CA ASP A 116 28.47 -2.73 13.72
C ASP A 116 29.95 -2.55 14.10
N ALA A 117 30.65 -3.67 14.36
CA ALA A 117 32.05 -3.66 14.75
C ALA A 117 32.94 -3.12 13.61
N GLY A 118 33.57 -1.96 13.81
CA GLY A 118 34.46 -1.34 12.83
C GLY A 118 34.63 0.17 13.01
N ASN A 119 35.48 0.76 12.17
CA ASN A 119 35.77 2.20 12.18
C ASN A 119 34.63 3.04 11.57
N TRP A 120 33.89 2.47 10.62
CA TRP A 120 32.85 3.18 9.88
C TRP A 120 31.44 2.75 10.25
N PHE A 121 30.48 3.67 10.15
CA PHE A 121 29.06 3.36 10.26
C PHE A 121 28.53 2.77 8.95
N SER A 122 28.76 1.46 8.71
CA SER A 122 28.24 0.72 7.55
C SER A 122 26.80 0.23 7.78
N LEU A 123 26.55 -0.35 8.96
CA LEU A 123 25.23 -0.70 9.47
C LEU A 123 25.13 -0.21 10.91
N PHE A 124 24.03 0.48 11.21
CA PHE A 124 23.80 1.05 12.54
C PHE A 124 22.33 1.01 12.91
N THR A 125 22.05 1.12 14.21
CA THR A 125 20.72 1.03 14.80
C THR A 125 20.33 2.37 15.39
N ILE A 126 19.09 2.80 15.13
CA ILE A 126 18.51 4.03 15.65
C ILE A 126 17.37 3.76 16.65
N ASP A 127 17.14 4.69 17.58
CA ASP A 127 16.14 4.61 18.67
C ASP A 127 14.69 4.92 18.27
N LYS A 128 14.39 4.79 16.98
CA LYS A 128 13.08 5.04 16.40
C LYS A 128 12.63 3.88 15.54
N GLY A 129 11.34 3.55 15.58
CA GLY A 129 10.81 2.37 14.91
C GLY A 129 9.43 2.57 14.29
N THR A 130 8.68 1.48 14.14
CA THR A 130 7.33 1.49 13.56
C THR A 130 6.35 2.38 14.34
N ASN A 131 6.53 2.52 15.65
CA ASN A 131 5.70 3.41 16.48
C ASN A 131 5.90 4.90 16.14
N ASP A 132 7.07 5.26 15.62
CA ASP A 132 7.40 6.62 15.16
C ASP A 132 7.12 6.80 13.64
N GLY A 133 6.48 5.81 13.01
CA GLY A 133 6.12 5.85 11.59
C GLY A 133 7.22 5.37 10.63
N ILE A 134 8.35 4.86 11.15
CA ILE A 134 9.46 4.38 10.31
C ILE A 134 9.09 3.08 9.61
N GLN A 135 9.47 2.96 8.34
CA GLN A 135 9.29 1.77 7.51
C GLN A 135 10.57 1.42 6.76
N ILE A 136 10.67 0.16 6.33
CA ILE A 136 11.71 -0.30 5.41
C ILE A 136 11.69 0.57 4.14
N ASP A 137 12.86 0.81 3.57
CA ASP A 137 13.13 1.67 2.41
C ASP A 137 12.97 3.19 2.63
N MET A 138 12.81 3.65 3.88
CA MET A 138 12.88 5.08 4.19
C MET A 138 14.33 5.60 4.13
N ASN A 139 14.49 6.81 3.56
CA ASN A 139 15.79 7.47 3.42
C ASN A 139 16.24 8.10 4.74
N VAL A 140 17.51 7.92 5.08
CA VAL A 140 18.12 8.47 6.29
C VAL A 140 19.17 9.50 5.90
N ILE A 141 19.09 10.68 6.51
CA ILE A 141 19.98 11.82 6.25
C ILE A 141 20.63 12.31 7.55
N ALA A 142 21.84 12.85 7.45
CA ALA A 142 22.51 13.54 8.56
C ALA A 142 23.37 14.68 8.00
N GLY A 143 23.64 15.68 8.84
CA GLY A 143 24.43 16.86 8.51
C GLY A 143 23.90 17.64 7.30
N SER A 144 24.28 17.26 6.08
CA SER A 144 23.80 17.92 4.87
C SER A 144 23.48 16.98 3.70
N GLY A 145 23.58 15.65 3.92
CA GLY A 145 23.52 14.64 2.88
C GLY A 145 22.93 13.29 3.30
N LEU A 146 22.90 12.38 2.35
CA LEU A 146 22.36 11.03 2.46
C LEU A 146 23.32 10.18 3.30
N VAL A 147 22.78 9.57 4.35
CA VAL A 147 23.51 8.60 5.17
C VAL A 147 23.24 7.20 4.67
N GLY A 148 21.97 6.88 4.41
CA GLY A 148 21.60 5.49 4.15
C GLY A 148 20.13 5.26 3.94
N ILE A 149 19.73 4.02 4.11
CA ILE A 149 18.36 3.54 3.96
C ILE A 149 17.99 2.55 5.06
N VAL A 150 16.75 2.63 5.54
CA VAL A 150 16.22 1.70 6.54
C VAL A 150 16.05 0.32 5.91
N THR A 151 16.63 -0.71 6.53
CA THR A 151 16.61 -2.10 6.03
C THR A 151 15.80 -3.05 6.89
N ASP A 152 15.64 -2.74 8.18
CA ASP A 152 14.86 -3.53 9.13
C ASP A 152 14.26 -2.61 10.20
N VAL A 153 13.07 -2.92 10.70
CA VAL A 153 12.32 -2.05 11.63
C VAL A 153 11.62 -2.88 12.69
N GLY A 154 11.92 -2.58 13.96
CA GLY A 154 11.19 -3.07 15.12
C GLY A 154 10.17 -2.04 15.65
N PRO A 155 9.56 -2.30 16.82
CA PRO A 155 8.62 -1.37 17.45
C PRO A 155 9.22 0.01 17.74
N ASN A 156 10.41 0.03 18.37
CA ASN A 156 11.09 1.24 18.87
C ASN A 156 12.54 1.36 18.38
N TYR A 157 12.92 0.60 17.35
CA TYR A 157 14.26 0.70 16.76
C TYR A 157 14.19 0.40 15.26
N ALA A 158 15.19 0.85 14.53
CA ALA A 158 15.36 0.51 13.12
C ALA A 158 16.84 0.34 12.78
N LYS A 159 17.14 -0.55 11.83
CA LYS A 159 18.50 -0.74 11.31
C LYS A 159 18.65 -0.02 9.99
N VAL A 160 19.69 0.80 9.90
CA VAL A 160 20.01 1.63 8.75
C VAL A 160 21.29 1.11 8.10
N ARG A 161 21.21 0.81 6.80
CA ARG A 161 22.39 0.52 5.98
C ARG A 161 22.88 1.81 5.35
N SER A 162 24.15 2.10 5.54
CA SER A 162 24.82 3.29 5.05
C SER A 162 25.16 3.20 3.56
N ILE A 163 25.31 4.34 2.90
CA ILE A 163 25.72 4.41 1.49
C ILE A 163 27.16 3.95 1.24
N ILE A 164 27.96 3.83 2.30
CA ILE A 164 29.38 3.47 2.25
C ILE A 164 29.60 1.95 2.35
N ASP A 165 28.56 1.21 2.71
CA ASP A 165 28.59 -0.26 2.83
C ASP A 165 28.81 -0.90 1.45
N ASP A 166 29.64 -1.93 1.36
CA ASP A 166 30.03 -2.56 0.08
C ASP A 166 28.85 -3.10 -0.75
N VAL A 167 27.73 -3.40 -0.09
CA VAL A 167 26.50 -3.89 -0.74
C VAL A 167 25.63 -2.73 -1.25
N SER A 168 25.87 -1.50 -0.79
CA SER A 168 25.10 -0.34 -1.15
C SER A 168 25.38 0.10 -2.59
N LYS A 169 24.30 0.15 -3.37
CA LYS A 169 24.28 0.70 -4.74
C LYS A 169 23.19 1.75 -4.82
N ILE A 170 23.57 2.99 -5.12
CA ILE A 170 22.68 4.14 -5.18
C ILE A 170 22.70 4.68 -6.60
N SER A 171 21.52 4.91 -7.20
CA SER A 171 21.47 5.63 -8.46
C SER A 171 21.65 7.12 -8.20
N GLY A 172 22.76 7.66 -8.69
CA GLY A 172 23.14 9.06 -8.57
C GLY A 172 22.90 9.86 -9.85
N MET A 173 22.98 11.17 -9.71
CA MET A 173 22.93 12.11 -10.81
C MET A 173 23.78 13.33 -10.45
N VAL A 174 24.60 13.78 -11.39
CA VAL A 174 25.36 15.02 -11.26
C VAL A 174 24.37 16.18 -11.35
N ARG A 175 24.30 17.03 -10.33
CA ARG A 175 23.26 18.06 -10.23
C ARG A 175 23.39 19.14 -11.29
N THR A 176 24.61 19.48 -11.71
CA THR A 176 24.89 20.54 -12.69
C THR A 176 24.48 20.15 -14.10
N THR A 177 24.76 18.91 -14.52
CA THR A 177 24.49 18.44 -15.90
C THR A 177 23.25 17.56 -16.01
N SER A 178 22.73 17.06 -14.89
CA SER A 178 21.70 16.01 -14.83
C SER A 178 22.12 14.67 -15.45
N ASP A 179 23.42 14.44 -15.62
CA ASP A 179 23.95 13.16 -16.10
C ASP A 179 23.90 12.11 -14.99
N ARG A 180 23.58 10.88 -15.37
CA ARG A 180 23.33 9.78 -14.43
C ARG A 180 24.59 8.97 -14.18
N CYS A 181 24.73 8.50 -12.95
CA CYS A 181 25.79 7.59 -12.51
C CYS A 181 25.27 6.57 -11.49
N ILE A 182 26.12 5.62 -11.13
CA ILE A 182 25.89 4.70 -10.01
C ILE A 182 26.95 4.98 -8.95
N ILE A 183 26.50 5.11 -7.71
CA ILE A 183 27.36 5.23 -6.55
C ILE A 183 27.40 3.89 -5.84
N HIS A 184 28.60 3.41 -5.59
CA HIS A 184 28.88 2.18 -4.87
C HIS A 184 29.50 2.53 -3.52
N GLY A 185 28.97 1.93 -2.46
CA GLY A 185 29.71 1.88 -1.21
C GLY A 185 30.97 1.03 -1.41
N ASP A 186 32.08 1.51 -0.86
CA ASP A 186 33.37 0.86 -0.90
C ASP A 186 34.10 1.19 0.40
N LEU A 187 34.09 0.25 1.34
CA LEU A 187 34.72 0.43 2.64
C LEU A 187 36.25 0.48 2.53
N GLN A 188 36.86 -0.12 1.50
CA GLN A 188 38.30 -0.04 1.30
C GLN A 188 38.71 1.37 0.88
N GLU A 189 38.02 1.91 -0.12
CA GLU A 189 38.26 3.28 -0.61
C GLU A 189 37.93 4.32 0.47
N MET A 190 36.89 4.06 1.29
CA MET A 190 36.57 4.90 2.43
C MET A 190 37.70 4.90 3.48
N ASN A 191 38.25 3.73 3.82
CA ASN A 191 39.37 3.64 4.77
C ASN A 191 40.65 4.32 4.25
N ALA A 192 40.94 4.21 2.96
CA ALA A 192 42.16 4.73 2.37
C ALA A 192 42.09 6.25 2.11
N ASN A 193 41.00 6.71 1.51
CA ASN A 193 40.90 8.05 0.92
C ASN A 193 39.64 8.82 1.34
N GLN A 194 38.81 8.30 2.25
CA GLN A 194 37.51 8.87 2.65
C GLN A 194 36.56 9.11 1.48
N ASN A 195 36.64 8.26 0.45
CA ASN A 195 35.85 8.38 -0.76
C ASN A 195 34.97 7.15 -0.98
N ILE A 196 33.97 7.31 -1.84
CA ILE A 196 33.13 6.23 -2.36
C ILE A 196 33.26 6.17 -3.89
N LEU A 197 32.94 5.01 -4.47
CA LEU A 197 33.13 4.77 -5.90
C LEU A 197 31.95 5.30 -6.72
N LEU A 198 32.26 5.95 -7.83
CA LEU A 198 31.32 6.38 -8.87
C LEU A 198 31.61 5.62 -10.16
N THR A 199 30.58 5.03 -10.75
CA THR A 199 30.66 4.25 -12.00
C THR A 199 29.52 4.61 -12.95
N ASP A 200 29.63 4.15 -14.20
CA ASP A 200 28.59 4.28 -15.22
C ASP A 200 28.11 5.72 -15.45
N LEU A 201 28.98 6.73 -15.27
CA LEU A 201 28.64 8.13 -15.52
C LEU A 201 28.50 8.36 -17.03
N LYS A 202 27.28 8.72 -17.45
CA LYS A 202 26.93 8.97 -18.85
C LYS A 202 27.06 10.45 -19.21
N ASP A 203 28.29 10.96 -19.24
CA ASP A 203 28.59 12.34 -19.59
C ASP A 203 28.71 12.54 -21.12
N SER A 204 27.57 12.48 -21.81
CA SER A 204 27.52 12.60 -23.27
C SER A 204 27.96 13.95 -23.83
N LYS A 205 27.99 15.00 -22.99
CA LYS A 205 28.31 16.37 -23.39
C LYS A 205 29.70 16.81 -22.92
N ASP A 206 30.42 15.94 -22.22
CA ASP A 206 31.73 16.19 -21.64
C ASP A 206 31.77 17.44 -20.75
N LYS A 207 30.74 17.62 -19.90
CA LYS A 207 30.57 18.81 -19.05
C LYS A 207 30.76 18.54 -17.57
N VAL A 208 30.85 17.29 -17.15
CA VAL A 208 31.01 16.94 -15.74
C VAL A 208 32.44 17.22 -15.30
N ALA A 209 32.60 17.91 -14.18
CA ALA A 209 33.89 18.30 -13.63
C ALA A 209 34.09 17.82 -12.18
N VAL A 210 35.36 17.75 -11.77
CA VAL A 210 35.73 17.54 -10.37
C VAL A 210 35.17 18.69 -9.53
N GLY A 211 34.59 18.36 -8.37
CA GLY A 211 33.89 19.28 -7.49
C GLY A 211 32.38 19.38 -7.75
N ASP A 212 31.86 18.78 -8.82
CA ASP A 212 30.41 18.80 -9.07
C ASP A 212 29.64 18.01 -8.00
N PRO A 213 28.49 18.54 -7.52
CA PRO A 213 27.67 17.85 -6.53
C PRO A 213 26.87 16.70 -7.15
N VAL A 214 26.96 15.53 -6.52
CA VAL A 214 26.20 14.33 -6.87
C VAL A 214 25.01 14.18 -5.92
N VAL A 215 23.82 13.98 -6.48
CA VAL A 215 22.57 13.79 -5.73
C VAL A 215 21.90 12.48 -6.12
N THR A 216 20.97 11.98 -5.30
CA THR A 216 20.13 10.84 -5.66
C THR A 216 19.28 11.12 -6.90
N SER A 217 19.23 10.15 -7.82
CA SER A 217 18.56 10.31 -9.10
C SER A 217 17.03 10.14 -9.02
N ASN A 218 16.34 10.56 -10.09
CA ASN A 218 14.91 10.32 -10.24
C ASN A 218 14.56 8.84 -10.50
N ILE A 219 15.49 8.04 -11.03
CA ILE A 219 15.23 6.66 -11.46
C ILE A 219 15.47 5.60 -10.38
N SER A 220 16.05 5.97 -9.23
CA SER A 220 16.17 5.02 -8.11
C SER A 220 14.77 4.50 -7.73
N ASP A 221 14.65 3.23 -7.40
CA ASP A 221 13.43 2.63 -6.86
C ASP A 221 13.25 2.92 -5.36
N LYS A 222 14.36 3.14 -4.65
CA LYS A 222 14.41 3.25 -3.19
C LYS A 222 14.71 4.65 -2.67
N TYR A 223 15.55 5.42 -3.36
CA TYR A 223 16.01 6.73 -2.88
C TYR A 223 15.18 7.87 -3.46
N LEU A 224 14.59 8.70 -2.59
CA LEU A 224 13.98 9.98 -2.97
C LEU A 224 14.96 10.83 -3.78
N GLN A 225 14.47 11.56 -4.77
CA GLN A 225 15.32 12.33 -5.69
C GLN A 225 15.86 13.60 -5.02
N GLY A 226 17.11 13.95 -5.33
CA GLY A 226 17.69 15.26 -5.01
C GLY A 226 18.36 15.36 -3.64
N ILE A 227 18.56 14.25 -2.94
CA ILE A 227 19.31 14.21 -1.68
C ILE A 227 20.80 14.22 -2.03
N LEU A 228 21.57 15.14 -1.44
CA LEU A 228 23.01 15.26 -1.66
C LEU A 228 23.75 14.01 -1.17
N ILE A 229 24.60 13.43 -2.02
CA ILE A 229 25.47 12.30 -1.69
C ILE A 229 26.86 12.84 -1.36
N GLY A 230 27.42 13.67 -2.24
CA GLY A 230 28.80 14.14 -2.13
C GLY A 230 29.24 14.98 -3.32
N TYR A 231 30.55 15.15 -3.46
CA TYR A 231 31.18 15.92 -4.54
C TYR A 231 32.17 15.04 -5.29
N ILE A 232 32.22 15.18 -6.62
CA ILE A 232 33.15 14.41 -7.45
C ILE A 232 34.60 14.76 -7.06
N ASN A 233 35.42 13.77 -6.75
CA ASN A 233 36.83 13.93 -6.42
C ASN A 233 37.73 13.56 -7.61
N THR A 234 37.45 12.43 -8.27
CA THR A 234 38.14 12.03 -9.50
C THR A 234 37.15 11.51 -10.52
N ILE A 235 37.44 11.68 -11.81
CA ILE A 235 36.71 11.09 -12.94
C ILE A 235 37.67 10.77 -14.07
N GLY A 236 37.48 9.62 -14.72
CA GLY A 236 38.24 9.15 -15.87
C GLY A 236 37.34 8.38 -16.83
N VAL A 237 37.74 8.33 -18.10
CA VAL A 237 36.99 7.60 -19.14
C VAL A 237 37.25 6.10 -18.98
N ASP A 238 36.18 5.31 -18.97
CA ASP A 238 36.28 3.85 -18.87
C ASP A 238 36.84 3.25 -20.16
N SER A 239 37.34 2.01 -20.09
CA SER A 239 37.88 1.30 -21.26
C SER A 239 36.88 1.13 -22.40
N ASN A 240 35.58 1.27 -22.13
CA ASN A 240 34.51 1.22 -23.13
C ASN A 240 34.33 2.53 -23.92
N ASN A 241 35.01 3.62 -23.53
CA ASN A 241 34.87 4.98 -24.09
C ASN A 241 33.44 5.54 -24.15
N LEU A 242 32.50 4.97 -23.39
CA LEU A 242 31.09 5.36 -23.34
C LEU A 242 30.68 5.92 -21.98
N THR A 243 31.35 5.49 -20.92
CA THR A 243 31.09 5.92 -19.55
C THR A 243 32.36 6.44 -18.90
N LYS A 244 32.16 7.19 -17.82
CA LYS A 244 33.23 7.62 -16.92
C LYS A 244 33.06 6.95 -15.56
N SER A 245 34.16 6.69 -14.88
CA SER A 245 34.20 6.23 -13.49
C SER A 245 35.19 7.05 -12.70
N GLY A 246 35.08 7.02 -11.37
CA GLY A 246 35.95 7.74 -10.48
C GLY A 246 35.49 7.69 -9.04
N THR A 247 35.76 8.73 -8.27
CA THR A 247 35.48 8.76 -6.83
C THR A 247 34.67 9.99 -6.44
N VAL A 248 33.89 9.85 -5.39
CA VAL A 248 33.07 10.92 -4.79
C VAL A 248 33.43 11.04 -3.31
N THR A 249 33.70 12.25 -2.85
CA THR A 249 33.85 12.54 -1.43
C THR A 249 32.46 12.75 -0.83
N PRO A 250 32.01 11.92 0.13
CA PRO A 250 30.68 12.05 0.70
C PRO A 250 30.49 13.38 1.45
N ALA A 251 29.27 13.93 1.41
CA ALA A 251 28.93 15.17 2.11
C ALA A 251 28.68 14.98 3.62
N VAL A 252 28.64 13.73 4.08
CA VAL A 252 28.40 13.34 5.46
C VAL A 252 29.68 12.73 6.03
N ASP A 253 29.99 13.09 7.27
CA ASP A 253 31.03 12.45 8.05
C ASP A 253 30.51 11.11 8.62
N PHE A 254 30.98 10.01 8.03
CA PHE A 254 30.59 8.65 8.44
C PHE A 254 31.43 8.10 9.60
N GLU A 255 32.42 8.83 10.11
CA GLU A 255 33.18 8.44 11.29
C GLU A 255 32.41 8.78 12.58
N ARG A 256 31.59 9.84 12.53
CA ARG A 256 30.87 10.39 13.69
C ARG A 256 29.41 10.69 13.35
N ILE A 257 28.57 9.65 13.38
CA ILE A 257 27.12 9.78 13.23
C ILE A 257 26.46 9.55 14.59
N GLU A 258 26.00 10.63 15.21
CA GLU A 258 25.27 10.58 16.49
C GLU A 258 23.76 10.67 16.29
N GLU A 259 23.33 11.55 15.39
CA GLU A 259 21.91 11.84 15.13
C GLU A 259 21.61 11.82 13.64
N VAL A 260 20.43 11.31 13.31
CA VAL A 260 19.93 11.23 11.94
C VAL A 260 18.49 11.70 11.85
N LEU A 261 18.10 12.13 10.66
CA LEU A 261 16.71 12.37 10.31
C LEU A 261 16.25 11.29 9.34
N VAL A 262 15.14 10.63 9.66
CA VAL A 262 14.49 9.66 8.79
C VAL A 262 13.37 10.36 8.04
N ILE A 263 13.41 10.33 6.71
CA ILE A 263 12.33 10.86 5.88
C ILE A 263 11.18 9.84 5.86
N LEU A 264 10.02 10.24 6.38
CA LEU A 264 8.84 9.38 6.49
C LEU A 264 8.16 9.10 5.14
N GLU A 265 8.54 9.81 4.08
CA GLU A 265 8.10 9.50 2.74
C GLU A 265 9.01 8.44 2.09
N LYS A 266 8.47 7.24 1.89
CA LYS A 266 9.12 6.23 1.05
C LYS A 266 8.91 6.53 -0.43
N LYS A 267 9.92 6.23 -1.26
CA LYS A 267 9.76 6.28 -2.70
C LYS A 267 8.80 5.19 -3.17
N ARG A 268 7.54 5.55 -3.43
CA ARG A 268 6.55 4.59 -3.94
C ARG A 268 6.89 4.19 -5.36
N VAL A 269 7.29 2.93 -5.55
CA VAL A 269 7.57 2.36 -6.86
C VAL A 269 6.31 2.42 -7.71
N ARG A 270 6.45 2.82 -8.99
CA ARG A 270 5.36 2.92 -9.99
C ARG A 270 4.43 1.70 -9.99
N ARG A 271 4.96 0.51 -9.71
CA ARG A 271 4.25 -0.77 -9.68
C ARG A 271 3.29 -0.91 -8.50
N GLU A 272 3.59 -0.33 -7.34
CA GLU A 272 2.76 -0.41 -6.15
C GLU A 272 1.50 0.45 -6.28
N ARG A 273 1.64 1.71 -6.74
CA ARG A 273 0.48 2.60 -6.95
C ARG A 273 -0.50 2.08 -7.99
N ILE A 274 0.00 1.40 -9.03
CA ILE A 274 -0.84 0.72 -10.02
C ILE A 274 -1.56 -0.47 -9.37
N THR A 275 -0.84 -1.29 -8.61
CA THR A 275 -1.42 -2.44 -7.90
C THR A 275 -2.49 -2.00 -6.89
N GLU A 276 -2.25 -0.95 -6.10
CA GLU A 276 -3.22 -0.37 -5.17
C GLU A 276 -4.50 0.10 -5.88
N ALA A 277 -4.37 0.83 -7.00
CA ALA A 277 -5.51 1.28 -7.79
C ALA A 277 -6.31 0.09 -8.35
N LEU A 278 -5.62 -0.94 -8.87
CA LEU A 278 -6.23 -2.16 -9.38
C LEU A 278 -6.89 -3.00 -8.25
N MET A 279 -6.33 -3.01 -7.05
CA MET A 279 -6.88 -3.71 -5.89
C MET A 279 -8.13 -3.00 -5.36
N LYS A 280 -8.06 -1.67 -5.17
CA LYS A 280 -9.22 -0.85 -4.78
C LYS A 280 -10.40 -1.07 -5.71
N ARG A 281 -10.11 -1.16 -7.01
CA ARG A 281 -11.09 -1.48 -8.05
C ARG A 281 -11.74 -2.84 -7.86
N LYS A 282 -10.94 -3.92 -7.71
CA LYS A 282 -11.46 -5.27 -7.49
C LYS A 282 -12.35 -5.33 -6.25
N ILE A 283 -11.90 -4.72 -5.15
CA ILE A 283 -12.67 -4.63 -3.90
C ILE A 283 -13.99 -3.89 -4.11
N THR A 284 -13.97 -2.76 -4.81
CA THR A 284 -15.19 -1.97 -5.08
C THR A 284 -16.20 -2.77 -5.91
N VAL A 285 -15.74 -3.49 -6.94
CA VAL A 285 -16.62 -4.32 -7.77
C VAL A 285 -17.23 -5.47 -6.97
N VAL A 286 -16.45 -6.14 -6.13
CA VAL A 286 -16.95 -7.20 -5.22
C VAL A 286 -18.00 -6.63 -4.26
N LEU A 287 -17.74 -5.46 -3.66
CA LEU A 287 -18.68 -4.79 -2.77
C LEU A 287 -19.99 -4.45 -3.50
N ILE A 288 -19.92 -3.95 -4.74
CA ILE A 288 -21.12 -3.67 -5.55
C ILE A 288 -21.93 -4.94 -5.79
N VAL A 289 -21.28 -6.05 -6.15
CA VAL A 289 -21.96 -7.35 -6.35
C VAL A 289 -22.66 -7.78 -5.07
N ILE A 290 -21.98 -7.72 -3.92
CA ILE A 290 -22.57 -8.07 -2.62
C ILE A 290 -23.75 -7.15 -2.27
N VAL A 291 -23.60 -5.83 -2.41
CA VAL A 291 -24.68 -4.88 -2.11
C VAL A 291 -25.88 -5.08 -3.03
N CYS A 292 -25.66 -5.28 -4.34
CA CYS A 292 -26.74 -5.54 -5.29
C CYS A 292 -27.43 -6.88 -5.00
N PHE A 293 -26.66 -7.91 -4.63
CA PHE A 293 -27.21 -9.20 -4.20
C PHE A 293 -28.05 -9.06 -2.92
N LEU A 294 -27.57 -8.34 -1.92
CA LEU A 294 -28.31 -8.07 -0.68
C LEU A 294 -29.58 -7.27 -0.95
N LEU A 295 -29.53 -6.23 -1.79
CA LEU A 295 -30.71 -5.45 -2.16
C LEU A 295 -31.73 -6.31 -2.93
N GLN A 296 -31.28 -7.14 -3.88
CA GLN A 296 -32.15 -8.04 -4.64
C GLN A 296 -32.83 -9.08 -3.73
N SER A 297 -32.08 -9.66 -2.80
CA SER A 297 -32.55 -10.71 -1.88
C SER A 297 -33.47 -10.23 -0.77
N THR A 298 -33.28 -8.99 -0.30
CA THR A 298 -34.02 -8.42 0.83
C THR A 298 -35.04 -7.38 0.39
N LEU A 299 -34.58 -6.21 -0.03
CA LEU A 299 -35.41 -5.03 -0.34
C LEU A 299 -36.36 -5.30 -1.51
N PHE A 300 -35.83 -5.75 -2.64
CA PHE A 300 -36.65 -5.95 -3.84
C PHE A 300 -37.51 -7.22 -3.78
N LYS A 301 -37.13 -8.20 -2.95
CA LYS A 301 -37.99 -9.32 -2.62
C LYS A 301 -39.17 -8.88 -1.74
N ALA A 302 -38.93 -7.98 -0.78
CA ALA A 302 -39.99 -7.40 0.05
C ALA A 302 -40.94 -6.46 -0.73
N LEU A 303 -40.42 -5.73 -1.72
CA LEU A 303 -41.19 -4.86 -2.62
C LEU A 303 -41.74 -5.60 -3.86
N SER A 304 -41.65 -6.94 -3.90
CA SER A 304 -42.03 -7.71 -5.09
C SER A 304 -43.53 -7.62 -5.38
N ILE A 305 -43.87 -7.28 -6.62
CA ILE A 305 -45.23 -7.32 -7.14
C ILE A 305 -45.39 -8.69 -7.82
N ALA A 306 -46.41 -9.46 -7.43
CA ALA A 306 -46.63 -10.83 -7.92
C ALA A 306 -45.47 -11.81 -7.65
N SER A 307 -44.71 -11.62 -6.56
CA SER A 307 -43.53 -12.44 -6.19
C SER A 307 -42.35 -12.37 -7.19
N ILE A 308 -42.35 -11.37 -8.07
CA ILE A 308 -41.31 -11.17 -9.08
C ILE A 308 -40.40 -10.03 -8.63
N SER A 309 -39.10 -10.32 -8.59
CA SER A 309 -38.05 -9.37 -8.21
C SER A 309 -37.15 -9.07 -9.41
N PRO A 310 -36.57 -7.88 -9.50
CA PRO A 310 -35.74 -7.46 -10.60
C PRO A 310 -34.34 -8.07 -10.49
N ASN A 311 -33.70 -8.25 -11.64
CA ASN A 311 -32.38 -8.86 -11.70
C ASN A 311 -31.27 -7.80 -11.59
N LEU A 312 -30.90 -7.42 -10.37
CA LEU A 312 -29.84 -6.42 -10.18
C LEU A 312 -28.47 -6.95 -10.61
N LEU A 313 -28.22 -8.24 -10.40
CA LEU A 313 -26.95 -8.85 -10.73
C LEU A 313 -26.68 -8.91 -12.23
N ILE A 314 -27.71 -9.04 -13.09
CA ILE A 314 -27.51 -8.97 -14.54
C ILE A 314 -27.21 -7.54 -15.00
N ILE A 315 -27.79 -6.53 -14.34
CA ILE A 315 -27.47 -5.12 -14.58
C ILE A 315 -25.99 -4.86 -14.28
N VAL A 316 -25.50 -5.31 -13.12
CA VAL A 316 -24.08 -5.19 -12.72
C VAL A 316 -23.16 -5.90 -13.70
N THR A 317 -23.47 -7.17 -14.01
CA THR A 317 -22.66 -8.01 -14.91
C THR A 317 -22.56 -7.43 -16.32
N SER A 318 -23.70 -7.03 -16.88
CA SER A 318 -23.77 -6.46 -18.23
C SER A 318 -23.06 -5.10 -18.27
N SER A 319 -23.29 -4.24 -17.27
CA SER A 319 -22.67 -2.92 -17.16
C SER A 319 -21.15 -3.00 -17.13
N PHE A 320 -20.57 -3.79 -16.23
CA PHE A 320 -19.11 -3.97 -16.20
C PHE A 320 -18.59 -4.70 -17.45
N GLY A 321 -19.40 -5.57 -18.06
CA GLY A 321 -19.16 -6.16 -19.36
C GLY A 321 -18.91 -5.10 -20.43
N PHE A 322 -19.92 -4.34 -20.83
CA PHE A 322 -19.76 -3.37 -21.92
C PHE A 322 -18.90 -2.14 -21.53
N MET A 323 -18.79 -1.77 -20.24
CA MET A 323 -17.94 -0.63 -19.83
C MET A 323 -16.45 -0.97 -19.82
N ARG A 324 -16.07 -2.21 -19.45
CA ARG A 324 -14.67 -2.59 -19.23
C ARG A 324 -14.18 -3.75 -20.08
N GLY A 325 -15.08 -4.46 -20.74
CA GLY A 325 -14.80 -5.45 -21.76
C GLY A 325 -14.82 -6.88 -21.25
N LYS A 326 -14.54 -7.80 -22.18
CA LYS A 326 -14.75 -9.24 -22.04
C LYS A 326 -14.24 -9.84 -20.72
N LYS A 327 -13.02 -9.51 -20.28
CA LYS A 327 -12.43 -10.11 -19.06
C LYS A 327 -13.16 -9.68 -17.78
N GLU A 328 -13.48 -8.40 -17.66
CA GLU A 328 -14.14 -7.85 -16.47
C GLU A 328 -15.60 -8.29 -16.43
N GLY A 329 -16.30 -8.31 -17.57
CA GLY A 329 -17.64 -8.90 -17.69
C GLY A 329 -17.69 -10.38 -17.32
N LEU A 330 -16.70 -11.15 -17.75
CA LEU A 330 -16.58 -12.57 -17.41
C LEU A 330 -16.41 -12.78 -15.90
N MET A 331 -15.50 -12.05 -15.25
CA MET A 331 -15.28 -12.17 -13.81
C MET A 331 -16.48 -11.72 -12.99
N THR A 332 -17.06 -10.56 -13.33
CA THR A 332 -18.25 -10.04 -12.64
C THR A 332 -19.44 -10.98 -12.78
N GLY A 333 -19.65 -11.54 -13.97
CA GLY A 333 -20.68 -12.54 -14.23
C GLY A 333 -20.47 -13.82 -13.44
N PHE A 334 -19.26 -14.37 -13.41
CA PHE A 334 -18.94 -15.57 -12.63
C PHE A 334 -19.26 -15.39 -11.14
N PHE A 335 -18.79 -14.31 -10.51
CA PHE A 335 -19.06 -14.07 -9.09
C PHE A 335 -20.53 -13.73 -8.80
N SER A 336 -21.19 -12.99 -9.68
CA SER A 336 -22.62 -12.68 -9.54
C SER A 336 -23.47 -13.95 -9.61
N GLY A 337 -23.23 -14.80 -10.60
CA GLY A 337 -23.94 -16.07 -10.74
C GLY A 337 -23.58 -17.06 -9.62
N LEU A 338 -22.34 -17.06 -9.13
CA LEU A 338 -21.93 -17.86 -7.97
C LEU A 338 -22.68 -17.43 -6.69
N CYS A 339 -22.92 -16.13 -6.49
CA CYS A 339 -23.77 -15.65 -5.38
C CYS A 339 -25.19 -16.22 -5.50
N ILE A 340 -25.77 -16.23 -6.70
CA ILE A 340 -27.10 -16.81 -6.91
C ILE A 340 -27.07 -18.32 -6.63
N ASP A 341 -26.08 -19.03 -7.17
CA ASP A 341 -25.92 -20.47 -6.97
C ASP A 341 -25.82 -20.86 -5.49
N ILE A 342 -25.09 -20.10 -4.66
CA ILE A 342 -24.88 -20.40 -3.25
C ILE A 342 -26.16 -20.20 -2.40
N PHE A 343 -26.92 -19.14 -2.67
CA PHE A 343 -28.04 -18.74 -1.81
C PHE A 343 -29.42 -19.17 -2.33
N TYR A 344 -29.57 -19.31 -3.64
CA TYR A 344 -30.84 -19.57 -4.31
C TYR A 344 -30.79 -20.76 -5.28
N GLY A 345 -29.60 -21.22 -5.67
CA GLY A 345 -29.43 -22.30 -6.62
C GLY A 345 -29.64 -23.68 -6.01
N GLY A 346 -30.28 -24.58 -6.77
CA GLY A 346 -30.31 -26.01 -6.44
C GLY A 346 -29.07 -26.77 -6.93
N THR A 347 -28.30 -26.19 -7.85
CA THR A 347 -27.08 -26.77 -8.44
C THR A 347 -26.00 -25.70 -8.51
N LEU A 348 -24.89 -25.91 -7.81
CA LEU A 348 -23.80 -24.94 -7.76
C LEU A 348 -23.07 -24.87 -9.11
N GLY A 349 -22.90 -23.67 -9.67
CA GLY A 349 -22.19 -23.42 -10.93
C GLY A 349 -23.08 -23.19 -12.15
N PHE A 350 -24.40 -23.39 -12.03
CA PHE A 350 -25.35 -23.19 -13.13
C PHE A 350 -25.54 -21.71 -13.48
N TYR A 351 -25.90 -20.88 -12.50
CA TYR A 351 -26.04 -19.44 -12.69
C TYR A 351 -24.67 -18.77 -12.93
N ALA A 352 -23.60 -19.25 -12.28
CA ALA A 352 -22.23 -18.78 -12.53
C ALA A 352 -21.85 -18.92 -14.00
N MET A 353 -22.21 -20.04 -14.65
CA MET A 353 -21.95 -20.26 -16.06
C MET A 353 -22.74 -19.28 -16.95
N ILE A 354 -24.07 -19.16 -16.74
CA ILE A 354 -24.93 -18.27 -17.55
C ILE A 354 -24.45 -16.82 -17.46
N TYR A 355 -24.26 -16.31 -16.24
CA TYR A 355 -23.86 -14.92 -16.04
C TYR A 355 -22.46 -14.63 -16.57
N MET A 356 -21.52 -15.58 -16.44
CA MET A 356 -20.18 -15.47 -17.02
C MET A 356 -20.24 -15.28 -18.56
N TYR A 357 -21.05 -16.09 -19.26
CA TYR A 357 -21.19 -15.97 -20.72
C TYR A 357 -21.89 -14.66 -21.12
N LEU A 358 -22.95 -14.27 -20.42
CA LEU A 358 -23.62 -12.98 -20.67
C LEU A 358 -22.67 -11.80 -20.46
N GLY A 359 -21.88 -11.82 -19.38
CA GLY A 359 -20.85 -10.80 -19.14
C GLY A 359 -19.76 -10.79 -20.21
N TYR A 360 -19.35 -11.95 -20.73
CA TYR A 360 -18.40 -12.04 -21.83
C TYR A 360 -18.96 -11.45 -23.14
N VAL A 361 -20.20 -11.80 -23.50
CA VAL A 361 -20.89 -11.31 -24.71
C VAL A 361 -21.08 -9.79 -24.63
N ASN A 362 -21.60 -9.27 -23.51
CA ASN A 362 -21.71 -7.82 -23.30
C ASN A 362 -20.34 -7.13 -23.39
N GLY A 363 -19.28 -7.78 -22.91
CA GLY A 363 -17.92 -7.28 -23.05
C GLY A 363 -17.38 -7.21 -24.47
N MET A 364 -18.03 -7.83 -25.46
CA MET A 364 -17.69 -7.63 -26.88
C MET A 364 -18.13 -6.26 -27.39
N PHE A 365 -19.19 -5.68 -26.81
CA PHE A 365 -19.75 -4.39 -27.22
C PHE A 365 -19.02 -3.18 -26.64
N ARG A 366 -17.93 -3.38 -25.87
CA ARG A 366 -17.14 -2.28 -25.28
C ARG A 366 -16.72 -1.22 -26.29
N LYS A 367 -16.39 -1.61 -27.53
CA LYS A 367 -15.93 -0.67 -28.56
C LYS A 367 -17.04 0.26 -29.09
N ILE A 368 -18.30 -0.14 -28.93
CA ILE A 368 -19.49 0.59 -29.42
C ILE A 368 -20.15 1.35 -28.26
N PHE A 369 -19.69 1.13 -27.02
CA PHE A 369 -20.25 1.75 -25.84
C PHE A 369 -19.83 3.21 -25.70
N PHE A 370 -20.83 4.09 -25.68
CA PHE A 370 -20.69 5.51 -25.38
C PHE A 370 -21.39 5.82 -24.04
N PRO A 371 -20.70 6.33 -23.01
CA PRO A 371 -21.27 6.67 -21.72
C PRO A 371 -22.46 7.65 -21.76
N GLU A 372 -22.52 8.46 -22.81
CA GLU A 372 -23.55 9.50 -23.00
C GLU A 372 -24.86 8.93 -23.57
N ASP A 373 -24.81 7.74 -24.20
CA ASP A 373 -25.98 7.11 -24.80
C ASP A 373 -26.50 5.95 -23.94
N ILE A 374 -27.66 6.15 -23.30
CA ILE A 374 -28.32 5.16 -22.46
C ILE A 374 -29.00 4.04 -23.26
N LYS A 375 -29.22 4.21 -24.58
CA LYS A 375 -29.96 3.24 -25.41
C LYS A 375 -29.23 1.90 -25.47
N LEU A 376 -27.91 1.93 -25.69
CA LEU A 376 -27.11 0.71 -25.81
C LEU A 376 -27.10 -0.10 -24.49
N PRO A 377 -26.80 0.48 -23.31
CA PRO A 377 -26.98 -0.18 -22.02
C PRO A 377 -28.35 -0.82 -21.82
N MET A 378 -29.43 -0.09 -22.12
CA MET A 378 -30.80 -0.60 -21.94
C MET A 378 -31.07 -1.80 -22.82
N ILE A 379 -30.70 -1.74 -24.11
CA ILE A 379 -30.90 -2.84 -25.06
C ILE A 379 -30.09 -4.07 -24.62
N LEU A 380 -28.81 -3.90 -24.28
CA LEU A 380 -27.94 -5.01 -23.90
C LEU A 380 -28.37 -5.68 -22.59
N ILE A 381 -28.76 -4.89 -21.58
CA ILE A 381 -29.22 -5.41 -20.29
C ILE A 381 -30.55 -6.15 -20.45
N THR A 382 -31.51 -5.57 -21.18
CA THR A 382 -32.81 -6.20 -21.43
C THR A 382 -32.66 -7.50 -22.22
N ALA A 383 -31.82 -7.50 -23.26
CA ALA A 383 -31.52 -8.71 -24.02
C ALA A 383 -30.85 -9.78 -23.15
N SER A 384 -29.91 -9.37 -22.28
CA SER A 384 -29.24 -10.29 -21.37
C SER A 384 -30.18 -10.90 -20.35
N ASP A 385 -31.10 -10.10 -19.79
CA ASP A 385 -32.10 -10.56 -18.83
C ASP A 385 -33.10 -11.53 -19.47
N PHE A 386 -33.56 -11.23 -20.70
CA PHE A 386 -34.42 -12.12 -21.48
C PHE A 386 -33.73 -13.44 -21.81
N VAL A 387 -32.48 -13.39 -22.29
CA VAL A 387 -31.69 -14.60 -22.60
C VAL A 387 -31.43 -15.41 -21.33
N CYS A 388 -31.12 -14.76 -20.20
CA CYS A 388 -30.94 -15.42 -18.91
C CYS A 388 -32.21 -16.20 -18.53
N ASN A 389 -33.36 -15.54 -18.55
CA ASN A 389 -34.65 -16.14 -18.21
C ASN A 389 -35.06 -17.27 -19.16
N LEU A 390 -34.78 -17.12 -20.47
CA LEU A 390 -35.00 -18.17 -21.46
C LEU A 390 -34.10 -19.39 -21.20
N LEU A 391 -32.82 -19.19 -20.91
CA LEU A 391 -31.89 -20.28 -20.59
C LEU A 391 -32.31 -20.99 -19.31
N VAL A 392 -32.67 -20.27 -18.26
CA VAL A 392 -33.19 -20.84 -17.00
C VAL A 392 -34.44 -21.69 -17.28
N TYR A 393 -35.39 -21.18 -18.08
CA TYR A 393 -36.58 -21.93 -18.48
C TYR A 393 -36.23 -23.23 -19.22
N LEU A 394 -35.32 -23.16 -20.21
CA LEU A 394 -34.88 -24.32 -20.98
C LEU A 394 -34.24 -25.37 -20.07
N PHE A 395 -33.34 -24.98 -19.16
CA PHE A 395 -32.66 -25.95 -18.31
C PHE A 395 -33.55 -26.51 -17.18
N GLN A 396 -34.48 -25.73 -16.61
CA GLN A 396 -35.34 -26.19 -15.51
C GLN A 396 -36.60 -26.91 -15.98
N PHE A 397 -37.28 -26.44 -17.03
CA PHE A 397 -38.61 -26.93 -17.43
C PHE A 397 -38.57 -27.88 -18.64
N LEU A 398 -37.72 -27.62 -19.64
CA LEU A 398 -37.65 -28.45 -20.84
C LEU A 398 -37.16 -29.87 -20.51
N PHE A 399 -36.12 -29.99 -19.68
CA PHE A 399 -35.59 -31.29 -19.23
C PHE A 399 -36.59 -32.10 -18.38
N ARG A 400 -37.57 -31.43 -17.76
CA ARG A 400 -38.62 -32.06 -16.94
C ARG A 400 -39.93 -32.33 -17.71
N ARG A 401 -39.95 -32.15 -19.04
CA ARG A 401 -41.11 -32.36 -19.95
C ARG A 401 -42.38 -31.56 -19.59
N LYS A 402 -42.27 -30.45 -18.84
CA LYS A 402 -43.41 -29.58 -18.52
C LYS A 402 -43.44 -28.40 -19.48
N PHE A 403 -44.29 -28.47 -20.50
CA PHE A 403 -44.41 -27.43 -21.53
C PHE A 403 -45.51 -26.43 -21.16
N ALA A 404 -45.13 -25.37 -20.44
CA ALA A 404 -46.00 -24.23 -20.13
C ALA A 404 -45.31 -22.90 -20.46
N PHE A 405 -44.63 -22.85 -21.61
CA PHE A 405 -43.86 -21.66 -22.03
C PHE A 405 -44.71 -20.38 -22.11
N PRO A 406 -45.93 -20.36 -22.69
CA PRO A 406 -46.73 -19.14 -22.76
C PRO A 406 -47.08 -18.58 -21.38
N TYR A 407 -47.31 -19.47 -20.40
CA TYR A 407 -47.56 -19.10 -19.02
C TYR A 407 -46.31 -18.49 -18.37
N TYR A 408 -45.15 -19.15 -18.49
CA TYR A 408 -43.88 -18.68 -17.94
C TYR A 408 -43.46 -17.33 -18.55
N LEU A 409 -43.66 -17.16 -19.86
CA LEU A 409 -43.36 -15.92 -20.57
C LEU A 409 -44.19 -14.74 -20.04
N THR A 410 -45.50 -14.94 -19.88
CA THR A 410 -46.44 -13.87 -19.48
C THR A 410 -46.44 -13.58 -17.99
N HIS A 411 -46.25 -14.59 -17.14
CA HIS A 411 -46.37 -14.46 -15.69
C HIS A 411 -45.03 -14.31 -14.98
N ILE A 412 -43.89 -14.58 -15.63
CA ILE A 412 -42.56 -14.49 -15.00
C ILE A 412 -41.64 -13.60 -15.83
N ILE A 413 -41.34 -13.96 -17.09
CA ILE A 413 -40.32 -13.27 -17.89
C ILE A 413 -40.68 -11.80 -18.17
N ILE A 414 -41.89 -11.53 -18.69
CA ILE A 414 -42.29 -10.17 -19.08
C ILE A 414 -42.36 -9.22 -17.87
N PRO A 415 -43.01 -9.57 -16.74
CA PRO A 415 -43.02 -8.70 -15.57
C PRO A 415 -41.63 -8.45 -14.98
N GLU A 416 -40.77 -9.47 -14.93
CA GLU A 416 -39.39 -9.34 -14.47
C GLU A 416 -38.61 -8.35 -15.35
N LEU A 417 -38.71 -8.49 -16.67
CA LEU A 417 -38.06 -7.59 -17.63
C LEU A 417 -38.50 -6.15 -17.45
N ILE A 418 -39.81 -5.90 -17.30
CA ILE A 418 -40.34 -4.55 -17.08
C ILE A 418 -39.72 -3.93 -15.82
N TYR A 419 -39.61 -4.73 -14.75
CA TYR A 419 -39.06 -4.25 -13.49
C TYR A 419 -37.53 -4.04 -13.57
N THR A 420 -36.81 -4.96 -14.22
CA THR A 420 -35.37 -4.83 -14.50
C THR A 420 -35.10 -3.59 -15.35
N ILE A 421 -35.87 -3.31 -16.40
CA ILE A 421 -35.76 -2.11 -17.24
C ILE A 421 -35.90 -0.84 -16.40
N LEU A 422 -36.93 -0.77 -15.54
CA LEU A 422 -37.18 0.40 -14.70
C LEU A 422 -36.00 0.69 -13.76
N ILE A 423 -35.47 -0.35 -13.11
CA ILE A 423 -34.33 -0.21 -12.18
C ILE A 423 -33.02 0.03 -12.93
N THR A 424 -32.89 -0.49 -14.15
CA THR A 424 -31.69 -0.32 -14.98
C THR A 424 -31.39 1.15 -15.18
N VAL A 425 -32.40 1.99 -15.47
CA VAL A 425 -32.20 3.43 -15.68
C VAL A 425 -31.46 4.05 -14.50
N PHE A 426 -31.88 3.77 -13.26
CA PHE A 426 -31.28 4.34 -12.06
C PHE A 426 -29.93 3.68 -11.70
N LEU A 427 -29.90 2.35 -11.64
CA LEU A 427 -28.73 1.60 -11.20
C LEU A 427 -27.55 1.77 -12.16
N TYR A 428 -27.82 1.83 -13.47
CA TYR A 428 -26.79 2.07 -14.49
C TYR A 428 -26.06 3.40 -14.25
N PHE A 429 -26.76 4.51 -13.99
CA PHE A 429 -26.12 5.80 -13.73
C PHE A 429 -25.19 5.76 -12.51
N ILE A 430 -25.59 5.06 -11.45
CA ILE A 430 -24.76 4.86 -10.25
C ILE A 430 -23.50 4.08 -10.62
N LEU A 431 -23.65 2.95 -11.32
CA LEU A 431 -22.52 2.12 -11.75
C LEU A 431 -21.57 2.89 -12.68
N LEU A 432 -22.10 3.70 -13.59
CA LEU A 432 -21.34 4.53 -14.50
C LEU A 432 -20.47 5.54 -13.74
N LYS A 433 -21.07 6.26 -12.77
CA LYS A 433 -20.36 7.26 -11.95
C LYS A 433 -19.27 6.62 -11.11
N ILE A 434 -19.53 5.45 -10.51
CA ILE A 434 -18.51 4.72 -9.74
C ILE A 434 -17.37 4.28 -10.66
N ASN A 435 -17.69 3.72 -11.83
CA ASN A 435 -16.68 3.28 -12.78
C ASN A 435 -15.80 4.43 -13.27
N GLN A 436 -16.39 5.59 -13.61
CA GLN A 436 -15.63 6.77 -14.02
C GLN A 436 -14.68 7.24 -12.90
N LYS A 437 -15.12 7.20 -11.64
CA LYS A 437 -14.27 7.55 -10.48
C LYS A 437 -13.10 6.58 -10.31
N LEU A 438 -13.32 5.27 -10.51
CA LEU A 438 -12.27 4.27 -10.49
C LEU A 438 -11.28 4.47 -11.65
N GLU A 439 -11.77 4.72 -12.86
CA GLU A 439 -10.93 4.94 -14.04
C GLU A 439 -10.08 6.21 -13.92
N MET A 440 -10.63 7.30 -13.36
CA MET A 440 -9.87 8.51 -13.05
C MET A 440 -8.77 8.24 -12.02
N SER A 441 -9.03 7.43 -11.00
CA SER A 441 -8.02 7.03 -10.03
C SER A 441 -6.88 6.23 -10.69
N GLU A 442 -7.22 5.31 -11.59
CA GLU A 442 -6.25 4.53 -12.36
C GLU A 442 -5.42 5.42 -13.30
N LYS A 443 -6.06 6.35 -14.02
CA LYS A 443 -5.38 7.31 -14.91
C LYS A 443 -4.47 8.26 -14.14
N ARG A 444 -4.89 8.81 -13.00
CA ARG A 444 -4.06 9.66 -12.14
C ARG A 444 -2.84 8.93 -11.59
N SER A 445 -2.98 7.66 -11.23
CA SER A 445 -1.85 6.82 -10.83
C SER A 445 -0.87 6.56 -11.98
N MET A 446 -1.35 6.58 -13.23
CA MET A 446 -0.53 6.39 -14.44
C MET A 446 0.10 7.70 -14.96
N SER A 447 -0.56 8.86 -14.82
CA SER A 447 -0.19 10.12 -15.47
C SER A 447 0.72 11.04 -14.65
N LYS A 448 0.83 10.87 -13.32
CA LYS A 448 1.75 11.66 -12.46
C LYS A 448 3.25 11.44 -12.76
N PHE A 449 3.59 10.77 -13.86
CA PHE A 449 4.90 10.18 -14.11
C PHE A 449 5.31 10.21 -15.60
N VAL A 450 4.80 11.17 -16.38
CA VAL A 450 5.33 11.55 -17.70
C VAL A 450 6.02 12.89 -17.56
#